data_AF-A0A0R3W994-F1
#
_entry.id   AF-A0A0R3W994-F1
#
_cell.length_a   1.000
_cell.length_b   1.000
_cell.length_c   1.000
_cell.angle_alpha   90.00
_cell.angle_beta   90.00
_cell.angle_gamma   90.00
#
_symmetry.space_group_name_H-M   'P 1'
#
loop_
_entity.id
_entity.type
_entity.pdbx_description
1 polymer ?
#
loop_
_entity_poly.entity_id
_entity_poly.type
_entity_poly.pdbx_seq_one_letter_code
_entity_poly.pdbx_strand_id
1 'polypeptide(L)'
;MDCPGALKVIKEGVAFQDRDKNLLINCTELFVTIMDKLSMNHLAKDEIQPDIRSLWESMNGLSFVPSDFDGKKKIKDWLDILEPMDASDELSPTQGRQLLLDINTSYGDFKSITSGR
;
A
#
# COMPACT_ATOMS: atom_id res chain seq x y z
N MET A 1 20.78 10.15 -47.83
CA MET A 1 20.97 8.85 -47.15
C MET A 1 20.31 9.00 -45.78
N ASP A 2 19.01 8.75 -45.71
CA ASP A 2 18.26 8.78 -44.46
C ASP A 2 17.83 7.35 -44.15
N CYS A 3 18.54 6.71 -43.22
CA CYS A 3 18.24 5.36 -42.77
C CYS A 3 16.96 5.39 -41.91
N PRO A 4 15.85 4.74 -42.32
CA PRO A 4 14.57 4.75 -41.57
C PRO A 4 14.56 3.79 -40.37
N GLY A 5 15.71 3.23 -39.98
CA GLY A 5 15.84 2.17 -38.99
C GLY A 5 15.98 2.64 -37.54
N ALA A 6 16.25 3.93 -37.29
CA ALA A 6 16.48 4.45 -35.94
C ALA A 6 15.18 4.81 -35.16
N LEU A 7 14.02 4.74 -35.80
CA LEU A 7 12.73 5.20 -35.25
C LEU A 7 11.83 4.10 -34.66
N LYS A 8 12.37 2.90 -34.41
CA LYS A 8 11.58 1.76 -33.87
C LYS A 8 12.10 1.16 -32.56
N VAL A 9 12.80 1.92 -31.71
CA VAL A 9 13.19 1.46 -30.36
C VAL A 9 12.84 2.45 -29.25
N ILE A 10 11.86 3.35 -29.46
CA ILE A 10 11.43 4.30 -28.42
C ILE A 10 9.91 4.27 -28.24
N LYS A 11 9.31 3.08 -28.12
CA LYS A 11 7.89 2.98 -27.73
C LYS A 11 7.50 1.85 -26.79
N GLU A 12 8.44 1.05 -26.29
CA GLU A 12 8.12 -0.03 -25.35
C GLU A 12 8.97 -0.04 -24.07
N GLY A 13 9.90 0.92 -23.90
CA GLY A 13 10.86 0.91 -22.78
C GLY A 13 10.73 2.03 -21.73
N VAL A 14 9.82 3.00 -21.90
CA VAL A 14 9.81 4.24 -21.08
C VAL A 14 8.86 4.17 -19.88
N ALA A 15 8.22 3.01 -19.62
CA ALA A 15 7.07 2.98 -18.73
C ALA A 15 6.97 1.82 -17.71
N PHE A 16 8.09 1.25 -17.27
CA PHE A 16 8.16 0.81 -15.87
C PHE A 16 8.44 2.08 -15.05
N GLN A 17 7.41 2.93 -14.98
CA GLN A 17 7.49 4.39 -14.82
C GLN A 17 8.02 4.75 -13.45
N ASP A 18 8.78 5.84 -13.33
CA ASP A 18 9.19 6.42 -12.04
C ASP A 18 8.03 6.58 -11.05
N ARG A 19 6.80 6.69 -11.57
CA ARG A 19 5.55 6.59 -10.80
C ARG A 19 5.44 5.30 -9.98
N ASP A 20 5.61 4.11 -10.57
CA ASP A 20 5.51 2.83 -9.87
C ASP A 20 6.62 2.69 -8.82
N LYS A 21 7.82 3.22 -9.08
CA LYS A 21 8.92 3.27 -8.10
C LYS A 21 8.56 4.16 -6.91
N ASN A 22 8.03 5.36 -7.16
CA ASN A 22 7.60 6.28 -6.11
C ASN A 22 6.46 5.69 -5.28
N LEU A 23 5.50 5.02 -5.93
CA LEU A 23 4.41 4.33 -5.24
C LEU A 23 4.91 3.15 -4.41
N LEU A 24 5.91 2.40 -4.88
CA LEU A 24 6.53 1.31 -4.13
C LEU A 24 7.23 1.81 -2.86
N ILE A 25 7.99 2.90 -2.99
CA ILE A 25 8.64 3.56 -1.85
C ILE A 25 7.57 4.03 -0.85
N ASN A 26 6.55 4.74 -1.33
CA ASN A 26 5.45 5.24 -0.51
C ASN A 26 4.71 4.10 0.23
N CYS A 27 4.40 2.99 -0.46
CA CYS A 27 3.80 1.82 0.19
C CYS A 27 4.69 1.29 1.32
N THR A 28 5.99 1.16 1.06
CA THR A 28 6.96 0.64 2.04
C THR A 28 7.03 1.55 3.28
N GLU A 29 7.07 2.87 3.08
CA GLU A 29 7.07 3.87 4.15
C GLU A 29 5.76 3.87 4.95
N LEU A 30 4.61 3.76 4.27
CA LEU A 30 3.30 3.68 4.90
C LEU A 30 3.12 2.41 5.72
N PHE A 31 3.60 1.26 5.23
CA PHE A 31 3.59 0.01 6.00
C PHE A 31 4.33 0.19 7.33
N VAL A 32 5.54 0.74 7.30
CA VAL A 32 6.34 0.98 8.52
C VAL A 32 5.65 1.99 9.43
N THR A 33 5.16 3.10 8.88
CA THR A 33 4.48 4.16 9.64
C THR A 33 3.24 3.63 10.38
N ILE A 34 2.40 2.83 9.71
CA ILE A 34 1.21 2.24 10.33
C ILE A 34 1.63 1.25 11.43
N MET A 35 2.63 0.39 11.18
CA MET A 35 3.11 -0.56 12.18
C MET A 35 3.66 0.15 13.43
N ASP A 36 4.40 1.24 13.25
CA ASP A 36 4.97 2.04 14.34
C ASP A 36 3.87 2.70 15.16
N LYS A 37 2.88 3.33 14.51
CA LYS A 37 1.70 3.93 15.18
C LYS A 37 0.96 2.91 16.04
N LEU A 38 0.65 1.75 15.47
CA LEU A 38 -0.06 0.68 16.19
C LEU A 38 0.76 0.13 17.35
N SER A 39 2.09 0.02 17.18
CA SER A 39 3.00 -0.45 18.24
C SER A 39 3.11 0.54 19.41
N MET A 40 2.91 1.83 19.15
CA MET A 40 2.82 2.90 20.15
C MET A 40 1.40 3.05 20.76
N ASN A 41 0.45 2.18 20.40
CA ASN A 41 -0.97 2.23 20.79
C ASN A 41 -1.74 3.46 20.28
N HIS A 42 -1.36 4.03 19.14
CA HIS A 42 -2.24 4.97 18.43
C HIS A 42 -3.35 4.18 17.75
N LEU A 43 -4.56 4.26 18.31
CA LEU A 43 -5.72 3.47 17.89
C LEU A 43 -6.92 4.33 17.47
N ALA A 44 -6.84 5.65 17.61
CA ALA A 44 -7.90 6.57 17.20
C ALA A 44 -8.01 6.61 15.67
N LYS A 45 -9.25 6.72 15.16
CA LYS A 45 -9.53 6.75 13.71
C LYS A 45 -8.73 7.84 13.01
N ASP A 46 -8.74 9.05 13.53
CA ASP A 46 -8.05 10.20 12.94
C ASP A 46 -6.52 10.02 12.86
N GLU A 47 -5.94 9.23 13.76
CA GLU A 47 -4.51 8.91 13.77
C GLU A 47 -4.12 7.85 12.75
N ILE A 48 -4.97 6.84 12.52
CA ILE A 48 -4.61 5.64 11.72
C ILE A 48 -5.26 5.59 10.33
N GLN A 49 -6.50 6.06 10.20
CA GLN A 49 -7.28 5.91 8.98
C GLN A 49 -6.67 6.62 7.75
N PRO A 50 -6.09 7.84 7.87
CA PRO A 50 -5.48 8.51 6.73
C PRO A 50 -4.32 7.71 6.11
N ASP A 51 -3.50 7.06 6.94
CA ASP A 51 -2.36 6.26 6.46
C ASP A 51 -2.84 4.95 5.83
N ILE A 52 -3.80 4.26 6.46
CA ILE A 52 -4.37 3.02 5.92
C ILE A 52 -5.03 3.29 4.55
N ARG A 53 -5.73 4.43 4.40
CA ARG A 53 -6.32 4.86 3.12
C ARG A 53 -5.25 5.12 2.09
N SER A 54 -4.22 5.90 2.44
CA SER A 54 -3.10 6.20 1.56
C SER A 54 -2.35 4.95 1.10
N LEU A 55 -2.22 3.96 1.99
CA LEU A 55 -1.59 2.68 1.70
C LEU A 55 -2.44 1.91 0.68
N TRP A 56 -3.75 1.80 0.92
CA TRP A 56 -4.68 1.13 0.01
C TRP A 56 -4.68 1.77 -1.39
N GLU A 57 -4.75 3.10 -1.47
CA GLU A 57 -4.71 3.83 -2.74
C GLU A 57 -3.38 3.65 -3.47
N SER A 58 -2.26 3.72 -2.75
CA SER A 58 -0.92 3.52 -3.31
C SER A 58 -0.76 2.10 -3.87
N MET A 59 -1.24 1.09 -3.15
CA MET A 59 -1.22 -0.30 -3.60
C MET A 59 -2.10 -0.52 -4.83
N ASN A 60 -3.25 0.15 -4.93
CA ASN A 60 -4.10 0.11 -6.13
C ASN A 60 -3.48 0.83 -7.32
N GLY A 61 -2.62 1.82 -7.08
CA GLY A 61 -1.89 2.54 -8.11
C GLY A 61 -0.74 1.75 -8.75
N LEU A 62 -0.22 0.72 -8.07
CA LEU A 62 0.89 -0.10 -8.58
C LEU A 62 0.41 -1.02 -9.71
N SER A 63 0.95 -0.78 -10.91
CA SER A 63 0.57 -1.50 -12.14
C SER A 63 0.80 -3.01 -12.08
N PHE A 64 1.67 -3.45 -11.18
CA PHE A 64 2.13 -4.82 -11.09
C PHE A 64 1.60 -5.61 -9.90
N VAL A 65 0.93 -4.96 -8.97
CA VAL A 65 0.30 -5.66 -7.86
C VAL A 65 -1.03 -6.22 -8.37
N PRO A 66 -1.26 -7.55 -8.31
CA PRO A 66 -2.51 -8.14 -8.78
C PRO A 66 -3.75 -7.46 -8.17
N SER A 67 -4.85 -7.45 -8.91
CA SER A 67 -6.13 -6.89 -8.44
C SER A 67 -6.74 -7.72 -7.32
N ASP A 68 -6.45 -9.01 -7.30
CA ASP A 68 -6.85 -10.01 -6.31
C ASP A 68 -5.81 -10.20 -5.20
N PHE A 69 -4.84 -9.29 -5.06
CA PHE A 69 -3.86 -9.36 -3.98
C PHE A 69 -4.55 -9.31 -2.61
N ASP A 70 -4.43 -10.38 -1.83
CA ASP A 70 -5.10 -10.51 -0.52
C ASP A 70 -4.79 -9.35 0.43
N GLY A 71 -3.56 -8.81 0.38
CA GLY A 71 -3.19 -7.64 1.19
C GLY A 71 -4.05 -6.41 0.90
N LYS A 72 -4.44 -6.17 -0.37
CA LYS A 72 -5.36 -5.06 -0.72
C LYS A 72 -6.73 -5.26 -0.09
N LYS A 73 -7.23 -6.50 -0.11
CA LYS A 73 -8.54 -6.84 0.45
C LYS A 73 -8.55 -6.65 1.97
N LYS A 74 -7.54 -7.17 2.68
CA LYS A 74 -7.41 -6.99 4.13
C LYS A 74 -7.38 -5.52 4.54
N ILE A 75 -6.60 -4.70 3.84
CA ILE A 75 -6.52 -3.25 4.12
C ILE A 75 -7.87 -2.58 3.85
N LYS A 76 -8.59 -2.99 2.80
CA LYS A 76 -9.93 -2.47 2.51
C LYS A 76 -10.93 -2.83 3.60
N ASP A 77 -10.91 -4.06 4.08
CA ASP A 77 -11.80 -4.53 5.16
C ASP A 77 -11.60 -3.69 6.44
N TRP A 78 -10.34 -3.33 6.75
CA TRP A 78 -10.04 -2.41 7.86
C TRP A 78 -10.54 -0.98 7.63
N LEU A 79 -10.47 -0.47 6.40
CA LEU A 79 -11.09 0.81 6.05
C LEU A 79 -12.59 0.79 6.26
N ASP A 80 -13.27 -0.30 5.89
CA ASP A 80 -14.72 -0.46 6.09
C ASP A 80 -15.11 -0.49 7.58
N ILE A 81 -14.22 -0.97 8.46
CA ILE A 81 -14.39 -0.91 9.92
C ILE A 81 -14.23 0.53 10.44
N LEU A 82 -13.24 1.27 9.92
CA LEU A 82 -12.92 2.64 10.37
C LEU A 82 -13.85 3.71 9.79
N GLU A 83 -14.43 3.48 8.61
CA GLU A 83 -15.28 4.45 7.90
C GLU A 83 -16.49 4.94 8.74
N PRO A 84 -17.27 4.06 9.42
CA PRO A 84 -18.43 4.49 10.21
C PRO A 84 -18.09 5.08 11.59
N MET A 85 -16.86 4.93 12.08
CA MET A 85 -16.43 5.45 13.39
C MET A 85 -16.32 6.99 13.39
N ASP A 86 -16.48 7.64 14.53
CA ASP A 86 -16.14 9.05 14.68
C ASP A 86 -14.62 9.26 14.68
N ALA A 87 -14.16 10.47 14.36
CA ALA A 87 -12.74 10.78 14.29
C ALA A 87 -11.99 10.46 15.60
N SER A 88 -12.64 10.69 16.75
CA SER A 88 -12.11 10.42 18.09
C SER A 88 -12.31 8.98 18.56
N ASP A 89 -13.03 8.15 17.82
CA ASP A 89 -13.26 6.76 18.23
C ASP A 89 -11.98 5.93 18.06
N GLU A 90 -11.72 5.05 19.02
CA GLU A 90 -10.56 4.17 19.03
C GLU A 90 -10.95 2.73 18.68
N LEU A 91 -10.05 2.04 17.98
CA LEU A 91 -10.09 0.59 17.90
C LEU A 91 -9.87 0.00 19.29
N SER A 92 -10.58 -1.09 19.62
CA SER A 92 -10.27 -1.83 20.84
C SER A 92 -8.84 -2.39 20.80
N PRO A 93 -8.19 -2.64 21.96
CA PRO A 93 -6.84 -3.22 21.98
C PRO A 93 -6.71 -4.55 21.22
N THR A 94 -7.78 -5.34 21.20
CA THR A 94 -7.85 -6.58 20.41
C THR A 94 -7.88 -6.29 18.91
N GLN A 95 -8.70 -5.33 18.47
CA GLN A 95 -8.72 -4.90 17.07
C GLN A 95 -7.38 -4.29 16.64
N GLY A 96 -6.76 -3.46 17.47
CA GLY A 96 -5.43 -2.89 17.19
C GLY A 96 -4.36 -3.96 16.98
N ARG A 97 -4.33 -5.01 17.82
CA ARG A 97 -3.43 -6.16 17.66
C ARG A 97 -3.72 -6.96 16.38
N GLN A 98 -5.00 -7.15 16.05
CA GLN A 98 -5.39 -7.85 14.83
C GLN A 98 -5.00 -7.04 13.58
N LEU A 99 -5.24 -5.73 13.59
CA LEU A 99 -4.81 -4.82 12.53
C LEU A 99 -3.29 -4.86 12.34
N LEU A 100 -2.51 -4.81 13.43
CA LEU A 100 -1.05 -4.92 13.35
C LEU A 100 -0.60 -6.25 12.73
N LEU A 101 -1.24 -7.37 13.08
CA LEU A 101 -0.94 -8.67 12.48
C LEU A 101 -1.27 -8.69 10.98
N ASP A 102 -2.43 -8.16 10.59
CA ASP A 102 -2.87 -8.13 9.20
C ASP A 102 -1.98 -7.22 8.33
N ILE A 103 -1.53 -6.08 8.86
CA ILE A 103 -0.58 -5.18 8.21
C ILE A 103 0.79 -5.86 8.05
N ASN A 104 1.31 -6.51 9.11
CA ASN A 104 2.57 -7.26 9.03
C ASN A 104 2.51 -8.37 7.97
N THR A 105 1.42 -9.14 7.96
CA THR A 105 1.21 -10.22 6.98
C THR A 105 1.16 -9.66 5.57
N SER A 106 0.35 -8.62 5.35
CA SER A 106 0.21 -7.97 4.04
C SER A 106 1.53 -7.38 3.55
N TYR A 107 2.37 -6.86 4.45
CA TYR A 107 3.69 -6.36 4.11
C TYR A 107 4.66 -7.49 3.72
N GLY A 108 4.61 -8.63 4.40
CA GLY A 108 5.37 -9.83 4.03
C GLY A 108 5.03 -10.32 2.62
N ASP A 109 3.73 -10.43 2.33
CA ASP A 109 3.23 -10.84 1.02
C ASP A 109 3.61 -9.81 -0.06
N PHE A 110 3.48 -8.51 0.27
CA PHE A 110 3.86 -7.42 -0.62
C PHE A 110 5.35 -7.48 -0.97
N LYS A 111 6.22 -7.65 0.03
CA LYS A 111 7.66 -7.84 -0.20
C LYS A 111 7.96 -9.05 -1.08
N SER A 112 7.22 -10.14 -0.92
CA SER A 112 7.45 -11.34 -1.73
C SER A 112 7.23 -11.05 -3.23
N ILE A 113 6.21 -10.26 -3.56
CA ILE A 113 5.90 -9.85 -4.93
C ILE A 113 6.91 -8.82 -5.46
N THR A 114 7.41 -7.92 -4.59
CA THR A 114 8.31 -6.84 -5.01
C THR A 114 9.78 -7.25 -5.05
N SER A 115 10.22 -8.21 -4.22
CA SER A 115 11.64 -8.63 -4.11
C SER A 115 12.09 -9.54 -5.26
N GLY A 116 11.15 -10.04 -6.06
CA GLY A 116 11.43 -10.85 -7.25
C GLY A 116 11.62 -10.03 -8.53
N ARG A 117 11.84 -8.71 -8.43
CA ARG A 117 11.93 -7.78 -9.56
C ARG A 117 13.15 -6.88 -9.49
#